data_AF-A0A1J5H7X0-F1
#
_entry.id   AF-A0A1J5H7X0-F1
#
_cell.length_a   1.000
_cell.length_b   1.000
_cell.length_c   1.000
_cell.angle_alpha   90.00
_cell.angle_beta   90.00
_cell.angle_gamma   90.00
#
_symmetry.space_group_name_H-M   'P 1'
#
loop_
_entity.id
_entity.type
_entity.pdbx_description
1 polymer ?
#
loop_
_entity_poly.entity_id
_entity_poly.type
_entity_poly.pdbx_seq_one_letter_code
_entity_poly.pdbx_strand_id
1 'polypeptide(L)'
;MIDMNGWLGDNATAKKASLYDDLVNGIDEIVEFMEPDTSATTHLALGVDITFGTDVINKLDKIKDQIEKGDLGVIKYLLTDTYRGEMKNVPKAVIGCDMKNLNEITKFWLEGKKKVLAQHRAKFMILDQIMMQLNNFAQYAEKVSQPVIAGGFNRVLKIVEKIWDEELVKLPGGEKDLSFSGDRVYNTIREYCEELNKENLQTPVKK
;
A
#
# COMPACT_ATOMS: atom_id res chain seq x y z
N MET A 1 5.42 -11.07 -11.94
CA MET A 1 4.97 -10.37 -10.71
C MET A 1 5.89 -10.83 -9.59
N ILE A 2 6.51 -9.89 -8.89
CA ILE A 2 7.40 -10.21 -7.76
C ILE A 2 6.49 -10.60 -6.60
N ASP A 3 6.78 -11.73 -5.95
CA ASP A 3 6.03 -12.18 -4.78
C ASP A 3 6.33 -11.24 -3.59
N MET A 4 5.30 -10.54 -3.10
CA MET A 4 5.40 -9.63 -1.95
C MET A 4 5.42 -10.35 -0.60
N ASN A 5 5.31 -11.69 -0.57
CA ASN A 5 5.39 -12.44 0.67
C ASN A 5 6.72 -12.18 1.40
N GLY A 6 6.62 -11.79 2.68
CA GLY A 6 7.74 -11.43 3.54
C GLY A 6 8.23 -9.97 3.42
N TRP A 7 7.67 -9.17 2.49
CA TRP A 7 8.00 -7.74 2.39
C TRP A 7 7.11 -6.87 3.29
N LEU A 8 5.94 -7.37 3.67
CA LEU A 8 5.00 -6.67 4.55
C LEU A 8 4.96 -7.31 5.96
N GLY A 9 6.09 -7.88 6.39
CA GLY A 9 6.23 -8.49 7.72
C GLY A 9 5.81 -9.97 7.76
N ASP A 10 6.16 -10.63 8.87
CA ASP A 10 6.03 -12.09 9.02
C ASP A 10 4.57 -12.54 9.22
N ASN A 11 3.68 -11.63 9.63
CA ASN A 11 2.25 -11.88 9.83
C ASN A 11 1.38 -11.43 8.64
N ALA A 12 2.00 -11.05 7.52
CA ALA A 12 1.32 -10.65 6.31
C ALA A 12 1.40 -11.75 5.25
N THR A 13 0.27 -12.08 4.65
CA THR A 13 0.20 -12.99 3.50
C THR A 13 -0.35 -12.22 2.31
N ALA A 14 0.45 -12.14 1.24
CA ALA A 14 0.04 -11.56 -0.03
C ALA A 14 -0.57 -12.64 -0.92
N LYS A 15 -1.78 -12.37 -1.44
CA LYS A 15 -2.51 -13.25 -2.35
C LYS A 15 -2.83 -12.48 -3.62
N LYS A 16 -2.64 -13.13 -4.78
CA LYS A 16 -3.06 -12.54 -6.05
C LYS A 16 -4.59 -12.38 -6.07
N ALA A 17 -5.07 -11.24 -6.53
CA ALA A 17 -6.50 -11.01 -6.67
C ALA A 17 -7.11 -11.85 -7.81
N SER A 18 -8.45 -11.94 -7.82
CA SER A 18 -9.16 -12.59 -8.92
C SER A 18 -8.99 -11.79 -10.22
N LEU A 19 -9.10 -12.44 -11.39
CA LEU A 19 -9.02 -11.75 -12.68
C LEU A 19 -10.05 -10.62 -12.81
N TYR A 20 -11.22 -10.78 -12.18
CA TYR A 20 -12.24 -9.74 -12.14
C TYR A 20 -11.77 -8.55 -11.30
N ASP A 21 -11.23 -8.79 -10.11
CA ASP A 21 -10.78 -7.74 -9.21
C ASP A 21 -9.56 -6.99 -9.77
N ASP A 22 -8.67 -7.69 -10.48
CA ASP A 22 -7.56 -7.12 -11.25
C ASP A 22 -8.08 -6.18 -12.36
N LEU A 23 -8.83 -6.72 -13.33
CA LEU A 23 -9.25 -5.97 -14.52
C LEU A 23 -10.30 -4.88 -14.25
N VAL A 24 -11.22 -5.10 -13.29
CA VAL A 24 -12.36 -4.20 -13.05
C VAL A 24 -12.08 -3.28 -11.86
N ASN A 25 -11.58 -3.85 -10.76
CA ASN A 25 -11.40 -3.12 -9.51
C ASN A 25 -9.99 -2.52 -9.36
N GLY A 26 -9.05 -2.89 -10.24
CA GLY A 26 -7.65 -2.43 -10.21
C GLY A 26 -6.90 -2.91 -8.98
N ILE A 27 -7.20 -4.13 -8.52
CA ILE A 27 -6.58 -4.75 -7.35
C ILE A 27 -5.74 -5.91 -7.87
N ASP A 28 -4.41 -5.76 -7.83
CA ASP A 28 -3.47 -6.80 -8.29
C ASP A 28 -3.24 -7.84 -7.18
N GLU A 29 -3.08 -7.37 -5.96
CA GLU A 29 -2.80 -8.20 -4.79
C GLU A 29 -3.66 -7.78 -3.58
N ILE A 30 -3.96 -8.76 -2.74
CA ILE A 30 -4.67 -8.57 -1.48
C ILE A 30 -3.74 -9.06 -0.39
N VAL A 31 -3.46 -8.20 0.58
CA VAL A 31 -2.63 -8.51 1.74
C VAL A 31 -3.53 -8.73 2.93
N GLU A 32 -3.39 -9.91 3.54
CA GLU A 32 -4.07 -10.29 4.77
C GLU A 32 -3.08 -10.22 5.93
N PHE A 33 -3.37 -9.38 6.91
CA PHE A 33 -2.61 -9.24 8.16
C PHE A 33 -3.32 -10.01 9.26
N MET A 34 -2.65 -11.02 9.81
CA MET A 34 -3.14 -11.74 10.98
C MET A 34 -2.72 -11.04 12.26
N GLU A 35 -3.67 -10.73 13.14
CA GLU A 35 -3.37 -10.30 14.50
C GLU A 35 -2.93 -11.50 15.35
N PRO A 36 -1.70 -11.50 15.92
CA PRO A 36 -1.16 -12.66 16.64
C PRO A 36 -2.01 -13.12 17.83
N ASP A 37 -2.71 -12.19 18.48
CA ASP A 37 -3.35 -12.41 19.78
C ASP A 37 -4.87 -12.63 19.70
N THR A 38 -5.51 -12.29 18.58
CA THR A 38 -6.99 -12.21 18.49
C THR A 38 -7.58 -13.07 17.37
N SER A 39 -6.75 -13.67 16.51
CA SER A 39 -7.18 -14.31 15.26
C SER A 39 -7.96 -13.38 14.31
N ALA A 40 -8.00 -12.07 14.60
CA ALA A 40 -8.61 -11.09 13.72
C ALA A 40 -7.73 -10.87 12.48
N THR A 41 -8.37 -10.65 11.33
CA THR A 41 -7.67 -10.37 10.08
C THR A 41 -8.03 -8.99 9.55
N THR A 42 -6.99 -8.23 9.20
CA THR A 42 -7.13 -6.93 8.52
C THR A 42 -6.66 -7.08 7.08
N HIS A 43 -7.36 -6.46 6.13
CA HIS A 43 -7.07 -6.59 4.70
C HIS A 43 -6.64 -5.25 4.11
N LEU A 44 -5.66 -5.30 3.20
CA LEU A 44 -5.22 -4.20 2.36
C LEU A 44 -5.26 -4.64 0.90
N ALA A 45 -5.97 -3.89 0.07
CA ALA A 45 -5.93 -4.09 -1.37
C ALA A 45 -4.76 -3.27 -1.96
N LEU A 46 -3.92 -3.93 -2.75
CA LEU A 46 -2.80 -3.30 -3.43
C LEU A 46 -3.11 -3.23 -4.94
N GLY A 47 -3.10 -2.02 -5.45
CA GLY A 47 -2.88 -1.78 -6.87
C GLY A 47 -1.37 -1.74 -7.10
N VAL A 48 -0.84 -2.73 -7.79
CA VAL A 48 0.58 -2.75 -8.15
C VAL A 48 0.70 -2.11 -9.52
N ASP A 49 1.53 -1.07 -9.65
CA ASP A 49 1.84 -0.53 -10.96
C ASP A 49 3.35 -0.49 -11.19
N ILE A 50 3.73 -0.99 -12.36
CA ILE A 50 5.10 -0.95 -12.85
C ILE A 50 5.10 -0.09 -14.10
N THR A 51 4.77 1.20 -13.97
CA THR A 51 4.68 2.12 -15.11
C THR A 51 4.93 3.58 -14.72
N PHE A 52 4.92 4.46 -15.73
CA PHE A 52 5.35 5.85 -15.68
C PHE A 52 4.32 6.76 -14.99
N GLY A 53 4.76 7.92 -14.46
CA GLY A 53 4.04 8.73 -13.48
C GLY A 53 2.57 9.12 -13.80
N THR A 54 2.17 9.23 -15.07
CA THR A 54 0.78 9.55 -15.43
C THR A 54 -0.23 8.48 -15.03
N ASP A 55 0.14 7.20 -15.15
CA ASP A 55 -0.77 6.08 -14.82
C ASP A 55 -0.97 5.96 -13.30
N VAL A 56 0.08 6.29 -12.54
CA VAL A 56 0.06 6.30 -11.07
C VAL A 56 -0.91 7.36 -10.54
N ILE A 57 -0.88 8.58 -11.08
CA ILE A 57 -1.78 9.67 -10.67
C ILE A 57 -3.24 9.27 -10.91
N ASN A 58 -3.56 8.71 -12.08
CA ASN A 58 -4.93 8.27 -12.40
C ASN A 58 -5.45 7.21 -11.41
N LYS A 59 -4.58 6.29 -10.94
CA LYS A 59 -4.95 5.30 -9.93
C LYS A 59 -5.19 5.94 -8.55
N LEU A 60 -4.35 6.90 -8.16
CA LEU A 60 -4.52 7.63 -6.90
C LEU A 60 -5.81 8.47 -6.91
N ASP A 61 -6.10 9.16 -8.01
CA ASP A 61 -7.36 9.91 -8.18
C ASP A 61 -8.58 8.99 -8.12
N LYS A 62 -8.50 7.79 -8.71
CA LYS A 62 -9.55 6.79 -8.60
C LYS A 62 -9.80 6.39 -7.14
N ILE A 63 -8.75 6.27 -6.31
CA ILE A 63 -8.92 6.01 -4.87
C ILE A 63 -9.60 7.19 -4.18
N LYS A 64 -9.14 8.43 -4.45
CA LYS A 64 -9.73 9.65 -3.92
C LYS A 64 -11.24 9.74 -4.25
N ASP A 65 -11.61 9.54 -5.51
CA ASP A 65 -13.01 9.50 -5.97
C ASP A 65 -13.85 8.44 -5.25
N GLN A 66 -13.27 7.26 -5.01
CA GLN A 66 -13.96 6.18 -4.32
C GLN A 66 -14.18 6.48 -2.83
N ILE A 67 -13.25 7.21 -2.21
CA ILE A 67 -13.42 7.71 -0.85
C ILE A 67 -14.61 8.67 -0.80
N GLU A 68 -14.69 9.65 -1.70
CA GLU A 68 -15.79 10.63 -1.74
C GLU A 68 -17.16 9.95 -1.87
N LYS A 69 -17.26 8.96 -2.74
CA LYS A 69 -18.49 8.21 -3.00
C LYS A 69 -18.86 7.23 -1.89
N GLY A 70 -17.94 6.91 -0.98
CA GLY A 70 -18.16 5.92 0.06
C GLY A 70 -18.16 4.47 -0.45
N ASP A 71 -17.52 4.22 -1.60
CA ASP A 71 -17.49 2.91 -2.28
C ASP A 71 -16.07 2.35 -2.44
N LEU A 72 -15.17 2.74 -1.52
CA LEU A 72 -13.77 2.34 -1.53
C LEU A 72 -13.60 0.82 -1.63
N GLY A 73 -12.79 0.38 -2.60
CA GLY A 73 -12.27 -0.98 -2.69
C GLY A 73 -13.28 -2.10 -2.44
N VAL A 74 -13.97 -2.51 -3.50
CA VAL A 74 -14.75 -3.75 -3.52
C VAL A 74 -13.87 -4.89 -4.01
N ILE A 75 -13.67 -5.90 -3.18
CA ILE A 75 -13.11 -7.19 -3.57
C ILE A 75 -14.31 -8.13 -3.73
N LYS A 76 -14.65 -8.50 -4.96
CA LYS A 76 -15.87 -9.28 -5.24
C LYS A 76 -15.71 -10.75 -4.88
N TYR A 77 -14.49 -11.28 -5.00
CA TYR A 77 -14.20 -12.69 -4.78
C TYR A 77 -13.02 -12.86 -3.82
N LEU A 78 -13.19 -12.41 -2.57
CA LEU A 78 -12.21 -12.69 -1.54
C LEU A 78 -12.34 -14.14 -1.10
N LEU A 79 -11.22 -14.86 -1.13
CA LEU A 79 -11.10 -16.21 -0.60
C LEU A 79 -9.91 -16.25 0.36
N THR A 80 -10.22 -16.32 1.65
CA THR A 80 -9.26 -16.62 2.72
C THR A 80 -9.66 -17.94 3.38
N ASP A 81 -8.82 -18.43 4.29
CA ASP A 81 -9.12 -19.66 5.04
C ASP A 81 -10.36 -19.50 5.94
N THR A 82 -10.68 -18.26 6.31
CA THR A 82 -11.74 -17.91 7.25
C THR A 82 -12.91 -17.15 6.62
N TYR A 83 -12.77 -16.68 5.37
CA TYR A 83 -13.77 -15.86 4.72
C TYR A 83 -13.89 -16.15 3.22
N ARG A 84 -15.14 -16.25 2.74
CA ARG A 84 -15.45 -16.31 1.31
C ARG A 84 -16.60 -15.36 0.99
N GLY A 85 -16.35 -14.36 0.15
CA GLY A 85 -17.39 -13.42 -0.23
C GLY A 85 -16.87 -12.08 -0.73
N GLU A 86 -17.78 -11.11 -0.75
CA GLU A 86 -17.50 -9.74 -1.15
C GLU A 86 -17.10 -8.89 0.05
N MET A 87 -15.95 -8.24 -0.02
CA MET A 87 -15.50 -7.28 0.98
C MET A 87 -15.52 -5.87 0.40
N LYS A 88 -16.10 -4.92 1.14
CA LYS A 88 -16.20 -3.50 0.77
C LYS A 88 -15.39 -2.63 1.72
N ASN A 89 -15.13 -1.40 1.31
CA ASN A 89 -14.39 -0.41 2.09
C ASN A 89 -12.99 -0.90 2.46
N VAL A 90 -12.39 -1.69 1.56
CA VAL A 90 -11.03 -2.20 1.75
C VAL A 90 -10.05 -1.07 1.42
N PRO A 91 -9.17 -0.67 2.35
CA PRO A 91 -8.13 0.31 2.07
C PRO A 91 -7.33 -0.08 0.84
N LYS A 92 -7.02 0.92 0.01
CA LYS A 92 -6.24 0.75 -1.22
C LYS A 92 -4.97 1.57 -1.17
N ALA A 93 -3.87 1.00 -1.66
CA ALA A 93 -2.64 1.72 -1.92
C ALA A 93 -2.09 1.35 -3.30
N VAL A 94 -1.49 2.32 -3.97
CA VAL A 94 -0.75 2.14 -5.23
C VAL A 94 0.72 2.01 -4.89
N ILE A 95 1.37 0.95 -5.34
CA ILE A 95 2.81 0.79 -5.18
C ILE A 95 3.51 0.77 -6.52
N GLY A 96 4.72 1.33 -6.59
CA GLY A 96 5.52 1.29 -7.80
C GLY A 96 6.97 1.66 -7.59
N CYS A 97 7.78 1.41 -8.61
CA CYS A 97 9.17 1.82 -8.66
C CYS A 97 9.59 2.05 -10.11
N ASP A 98 10.65 2.82 -10.31
CA ASP A 98 11.21 3.00 -11.63
C ASP A 98 11.87 1.71 -12.18
N MET A 99 12.06 1.68 -13.50
CA MET A 99 12.67 0.52 -14.17
C MET A 99 14.08 0.20 -13.68
N LYS A 100 14.83 1.18 -13.16
CA LYS A 100 16.20 0.97 -12.69
C LYS A 100 16.18 0.15 -11.40
N ASN A 101 15.36 0.56 -10.44
CA ASN A 101 15.16 -0.15 -9.18
C ASN A 101 14.51 -1.52 -9.40
N LEU A 102 13.55 -1.62 -10.33
CA LEU A 102 12.93 -2.90 -10.68
C LEU A 102 13.94 -3.91 -11.25
N ASN A 103 14.82 -3.47 -12.15
CA ASN A 103 15.84 -4.33 -12.73
C ASN A 103 16.81 -4.86 -11.67
N GLU A 104 17.16 -4.03 -10.69
CA GLU A 104 17.98 -4.42 -9.55
C GLU A 104 17.30 -5.51 -8.70
N ILE A 105 16.02 -5.31 -8.33
CA ILE A 105 15.24 -6.29 -7.56
C ILE A 105 15.10 -7.59 -8.35
N THR A 106 14.78 -7.50 -9.64
CA THR A 106 14.59 -8.66 -10.53
C THR A 106 15.87 -9.46 -10.66
N LYS A 107 17.02 -8.79 -10.77
CA LYS A 107 18.33 -9.45 -10.80
C LYS A 107 18.59 -10.25 -9.52
N PHE A 108 18.38 -9.67 -8.34
CA PHE A 108 18.58 -10.39 -7.08
C PHE A 108 17.62 -11.56 -6.91
N TRP A 109 16.40 -11.44 -7.44
CA TRP A 109 15.42 -12.52 -7.46
C TRP A 109 15.84 -13.69 -8.35
N LEU A 110 16.26 -13.41 -9.59
CA LEU A 110 16.76 -14.43 -10.52
C LEU A 110 18.03 -15.12 -10.01
N GLU A 111 18.88 -14.38 -9.29
CA GLU A 111 20.11 -14.91 -8.66
C GLU A 111 19.84 -15.67 -7.35
N GLY A 112 18.58 -15.79 -6.89
CA GLY A 112 18.22 -16.48 -5.65
C GLY A 112 18.75 -15.82 -4.38
N LYS A 113 19.12 -14.53 -4.42
CA LYS A 113 19.72 -13.79 -3.31
C LYS A 113 18.68 -13.32 -2.29
N LYS A 114 17.95 -14.28 -1.69
CA LYS A 114 16.86 -14.02 -0.74
C LYS A 114 17.24 -13.10 0.43
N LYS A 115 18.44 -13.26 1.00
CA LYS A 115 18.93 -12.39 2.09
C LYS A 115 19.12 -10.94 1.65
N VAL A 116 19.59 -10.71 0.42
CA VAL A 116 19.78 -9.37 -0.13
C VAL A 116 18.43 -8.72 -0.41
N LEU A 117 17.48 -9.48 -0.96
CA LEU A 117 16.10 -9.02 -1.18
C LEU A 117 15.41 -8.63 0.12
N ALA A 118 15.53 -9.46 1.17
CA ALA A 118 14.93 -9.18 2.48
C ALA A 118 15.44 -7.88 3.11
N GLN A 119 16.68 -7.49 2.82
CA GLN A 119 17.32 -6.27 3.32
C GLN A 119 17.36 -5.14 2.28
N HIS A 120 16.66 -5.30 1.16
CA HIS A 120 16.73 -4.36 0.04
C HIS A 120 15.96 -3.09 0.36
N ARG A 121 16.53 -1.92 0.03
CA ARG A 121 15.90 -0.60 0.26
C ARG A 121 14.52 -0.45 -0.38
N ALA A 122 14.22 -1.21 -1.44
CA ALA A 122 12.90 -1.20 -2.08
C ALA A 122 11.77 -1.67 -1.15
N LYS A 123 12.06 -2.53 -0.17
CA LYS A 123 11.08 -2.92 0.86
C LYS A 123 10.62 -1.70 1.64
N PHE A 124 11.57 -0.90 2.12
CA PHE A 124 11.29 0.37 2.81
C PHE A 124 10.59 1.36 1.88
N MET A 125 11.03 1.50 0.63
CA MET A 125 10.36 2.38 -0.32
C MET A 125 8.88 2.02 -0.52
N ILE A 126 8.55 0.72 -0.59
CA ILE A 126 7.16 0.25 -0.69
C ILE A 126 6.38 0.52 0.60
N LEU A 127 6.95 0.21 1.76
CA LEU A 127 6.31 0.49 3.05
C LEU A 127 6.03 1.99 3.22
N ASP A 128 6.97 2.85 2.85
CA ASP A 128 6.83 4.31 2.92
C ASP A 128 5.73 4.82 1.99
N GLN A 129 5.69 4.36 0.73
CA GLN A 129 4.62 4.68 -0.21
C GLN A 129 3.24 4.30 0.36
N ILE A 130 3.13 3.11 0.97
CA ILE A 130 1.89 2.63 1.58
C ILE A 130 1.52 3.54 2.76
N MET A 131 2.41 3.74 3.73
CA MET A 131 2.12 4.56 4.93
C MET A 131 1.67 5.97 4.56
N MET A 132 2.39 6.61 3.64
CA MET A 132 2.09 7.96 3.18
C MET A 132 0.68 8.05 2.56
N GLN A 133 0.31 7.09 1.71
CA GLN A 133 -1.04 7.04 1.13
C GLN A 133 -2.10 6.75 2.19
N LEU A 134 -1.89 5.76 3.07
CA LEU A 134 -2.86 5.41 4.10
C LEU A 134 -3.15 6.60 5.03
N ASN A 135 -2.11 7.33 5.45
CA ASN A 135 -2.26 8.52 6.29
C ASN A 135 -3.03 9.65 5.57
N ASN A 136 -2.65 9.97 4.33
CA ASN A 136 -3.29 11.06 3.60
C ASN A 136 -4.74 10.75 3.21
N PHE A 137 -5.02 9.50 2.80
CA PHE A 137 -6.38 9.08 2.49
C PHE A 137 -7.25 8.92 3.74
N ALA A 138 -6.70 8.54 4.90
CA ALA A 138 -7.43 8.58 6.16
C ALA A 138 -7.91 10.00 6.48
N GLN A 139 -7.00 10.98 6.44
CA GLN A 139 -7.33 12.39 6.68
C GLN A 139 -8.33 12.94 5.65
N TYR A 140 -8.16 12.57 4.37
CA TYR A 140 -9.11 12.94 3.32
C TYR A 140 -10.50 12.38 3.60
N ALA A 141 -10.59 11.09 3.95
CA ALA A 141 -11.83 10.41 4.27
C ALA A 141 -12.55 11.06 5.46
N GLU A 142 -11.84 11.47 6.52
CA GLU A 142 -12.42 12.22 7.63
C GLU A 142 -13.00 13.55 7.17
N LYS A 143 -12.25 14.29 6.35
CA LYS A 143 -12.68 15.59 5.79
C LYS A 143 -13.96 15.48 4.96
N VAL A 144 -14.11 14.42 4.17
CA VAL A 144 -15.31 14.18 3.35
C VAL A 144 -16.40 13.39 4.08
N SER A 145 -16.34 13.32 5.41
CA SER A 145 -17.35 12.68 6.28
C SER A 145 -17.53 11.18 6.03
N GLN A 146 -16.43 10.47 5.78
CA GLN A 146 -16.37 9.02 5.57
C GLN A 146 -15.59 8.31 6.71
N PRO A 147 -16.08 8.35 7.96
CA PRO A 147 -15.33 7.88 9.13
C PRO A 147 -15.06 6.37 9.14
N VAL A 148 -15.92 5.56 8.50
CA VAL A 148 -15.70 4.11 8.38
C VAL A 148 -14.49 3.81 7.50
N ILE A 149 -14.37 4.53 6.38
CA ILE A 149 -13.25 4.42 5.45
C ILE A 149 -11.96 4.92 6.12
N ALA A 150 -12.02 6.09 6.77
CA ALA A 150 -10.89 6.61 7.55
C ALA A 150 -10.39 5.61 8.60
N GLY A 151 -11.31 5.00 9.35
CA GLY A 151 -10.98 3.96 10.32
C GLY A 151 -10.32 2.73 9.68
N GLY A 152 -10.71 2.36 8.46
CA GLY A 152 -10.05 1.31 7.68
C GLY A 152 -8.59 1.63 7.40
N PHE A 153 -8.32 2.82 6.83
CA PHE A 153 -6.96 3.29 6.56
C PHE A 153 -6.10 3.35 7.84
N ASN A 154 -6.63 3.94 8.91
CA ASN A 154 -5.92 4.08 10.20
C ASN A 154 -5.56 2.72 10.84
N ARG A 155 -6.40 1.68 10.68
CA ARG A 155 -6.06 0.33 11.16
C ARG A 155 -4.88 -0.26 10.40
N VAL A 156 -4.90 -0.16 9.07
CA VAL A 156 -3.80 -0.67 8.24
C VAL A 156 -2.52 0.13 8.48
N LEU A 157 -2.61 1.46 8.61
CA LEU A 157 -1.46 2.32 8.85
C LEU A 157 -0.66 1.87 10.07
N LYS A 158 -1.35 1.64 11.20
CA LYS A 158 -0.71 1.15 12.44
C LYS A 158 0.02 -0.18 12.26
N ILE A 159 -0.53 -1.08 11.44
CA ILE A 159 0.10 -2.37 11.15
C ILE A 159 1.38 -2.15 10.34
N VAL A 160 1.32 -1.30 9.30
CA VAL A 160 2.46 -1.01 8.42
C VAL A 160 3.55 -0.22 9.17
N GLU A 161 3.20 0.71 10.05
CA GLU A 161 4.15 1.41 10.94
C GLU A 161 4.90 0.42 11.85
N LYS A 162 4.18 -0.53 12.45
CA LYS A 162 4.81 -1.59 13.25
C LYS A 162 5.77 -2.44 12.43
N ILE A 163 5.39 -2.83 11.20
CA ILE A 163 6.26 -3.58 10.29
C ILE A 163 7.50 -2.76 9.94
N TRP A 164 7.35 -1.47 9.66
CA TRP A 164 8.49 -0.59 9.40
C TRP A 164 9.49 -0.60 10.55
N ASP A 165 9.01 -0.39 11.78
CA ASP A 165 9.86 -0.38 12.98
C ASP A 165 10.59 -1.71 13.20
N GLU A 166 9.89 -2.83 13.06
CA GLU A 166 10.47 -4.17 13.17
C GLU A 166 11.56 -4.42 12.12
N GLU A 167 11.36 -3.95 10.89
CA GLU A 167 12.30 -4.13 9.79
C GLU A 167 13.50 -3.20 9.88
N LEU A 168 13.31 -1.99 10.40
CA LEU A 168 14.38 -1.04 10.64
C LEU A 168 15.40 -1.61 11.65
N VAL A 169 14.94 -2.29 12.71
CA VAL A 169 15.79 -2.96 13.71
C VAL A 169 16.60 -4.12 13.10
N LYS A 170 16.06 -4.79 12.06
CA LYS A 170 16.73 -5.91 11.37
C LYS A 170 17.86 -5.44 10.44
N LEU A 171 17.97 -4.14 10.13
CA LEU A 171 19.02 -3.63 9.25
C LEU A 171 20.39 -3.63 9.95
N PRO A 172 21.42 -4.24 9.35
CA PRO A 172 22.77 -4.16 9.90
C PRO A 172 23.30 -2.72 9.78
N GLY A 173 23.68 -2.13 10.91
CA GLY A 173 24.41 -0.86 10.98
C GLY A 173 23.65 0.35 11.52
N GLY A 174 22.33 0.26 11.75
CA GLY A 174 21.50 1.37 12.26
C GLY A 174 21.43 2.55 11.28
N GLU A 175 20.29 2.73 10.63
CA GLU A 175 20.06 3.72 9.55
C GLU A 175 21.04 3.62 8.38
N LYS A 176 20.61 2.90 7.33
CA LYS A 176 21.19 3.10 5.99
C LYS A 176 20.58 4.35 5.38
N ASP A 177 21.28 4.99 4.46
CA ASP A 177 20.71 6.01 3.59
C ASP A 177 19.50 5.42 2.83
N LEU A 178 18.30 5.68 3.37
CA LEU A 178 17.01 5.28 2.80
C LEU A 178 16.47 6.37 1.86
N SER A 179 17.35 7.14 1.22
CA SER A 179 16.91 8.11 0.22
C SER A 179 16.30 7.42 -1.00
N PHE A 180 15.03 7.75 -1.24
CA PHE A 180 14.26 7.31 -2.42
C PHE A 180 14.08 8.43 -3.46
N SER A 181 14.70 9.60 -3.25
CA SER A 181 14.52 10.79 -4.09
C SER A 181 14.99 10.61 -5.54
N GLY A 182 15.76 9.56 -5.83
CA GLY A 182 16.14 9.18 -7.19
C GLY A 182 15.06 8.41 -7.96
N ASP A 183 14.04 7.87 -7.28
CA ASP A 183 12.96 7.11 -7.92
C ASP A 183 11.81 8.04 -8.33
N ARG A 184 11.53 8.08 -9.64
CA ARG A 184 10.51 8.96 -10.20
C ARG A 184 9.09 8.58 -9.75
N VAL A 185 8.78 7.29 -9.66
CA VAL A 185 7.44 6.81 -9.29
C VAL A 185 7.17 7.11 -7.83
N TYR A 186 8.14 6.84 -6.96
CA TYR A 186 8.08 7.22 -5.55
C TYR A 186 7.82 8.72 -5.38
N ASN A 187 8.58 9.57 -6.08
CA ASN A 187 8.39 11.02 -5.99
C ASN A 187 7.02 11.46 -6.48
N THR A 188 6.49 10.88 -7.55
CA THR A 188 5.14 11.20 -8.02
C THR A 188 4.08 10.87 -6.97
N ILE A 189 4.17 9.71 -6.31
CA ILE A 189 3.25 9.34 -5.22
C ILE A 189 3.39 10.31 -4.05
N ARG A 190 4.62 10.67 -3.70
CA ARG A 190 4.92 11.59 -2.60
C ARG A 190 4.34 12.98 -2.87
N GLU A 191 4.61 13.54 -4.05
CA GLU A 191 4.12 14.85 -4.47
C GLU A 191 2.59 14.89 -4.46
N TYR A 192 1.92 13.86 -4.98
CA TYR A 192 0.47 13.73 -4.92
C TYR A 192 -0.06 13.76 -3.47
N CYS A 193 0.56 12.99 -2.57
CA CYS A 193 0.14 12.95 -1.17
C CYS A 193 0.40 14.30 -0.47
N GLU A 194 1.50 14.97 -0.76
CA GLU A 194 1.80 16.30 -0.24
C GLU A 194 0.79 17.36 -0.72
N GLU A 195 0.36 17.27 -1.97
CA GLU A 195 -0.70 18.13 -2.54
C GLU A 195 -2.06 17.86 -1.87
N LEU A 196 -2.44 16.60 -1.73
CA LEU A 196 -3.68 16.21 -1.05
C LEU A 196 -3.69 16.70 0.40
N ASN A 197 -2.56 16.63 1.11
CA ASN A 197 -2.44 17.16 2.46
C ASN A 197 -2.66 18.68 2.52
N LYS A 198 -2.10 19.43 1.56
CA LYS A 198 -2.32 20.89 1.46
C LYS A 198 -3.80 21.19 1.22
N GLU A 199 -4.48 20.43 0.36
CA GLU A 199 -5.92 20.54 0.17
C GLU A 199 -6.69 20.28 1.48
N ASN A 200 -6.26 19.29 2.28
CA ASN A 200 -6.88 18.96 3.56
C ASN A 200 -6.80 20.13 4.55
N LEU A 201 -5.67 20.83 4.60
CA LEU A 201 -5.44 21.96 5.52
C LEU A 201 -6.16 23.25 5.09
N GLN A 202 -6.49 23.42 3.81
CA GLN A 202 -7.01 24.69 3.27
C GLN A 202 -8.54 24.78 3.18
N THR A 203 -9.28 23.67 3.18
CA THR A 203 -10.76 23.72 3.02
C THR A 203 -11.47 23.51 4.35
N PRO A 204 -12.27 24.47 4.84
CA PRO A 204 -13.06 24.26 6.05
C PRO A 204 -14.07 23.13 5.83
N VAL A 205 -14.20 22.27 6.83
CA VAL A 205 -15.21 21.21 6.89
C VAL A 205 -16.58 21.84 6.60
N LYS A 206 -17.21 21.44 5.49
CA LYS A 206 -18.62 21.79 5.25
C LYS A 206 -19.43 21.09 6.35
N LYS A 207 -19.83 21.88 7.36
CA LYS A 207 -20.77 21.48 8.40
C LYS A 207 -22.16 21.25 7.82
#